data_AF-A0A212LDR9-F1
#
_entry.id   AF-A0A212LDR9-F1
#
_cell.length_a   1.000
_cell.length_b   1.000
_cell.length_c   1.000
_cell.angle_alpha   90.00
_cell.angle_beta   90.00
_cell.angle_gamma   90.00
#
_symmetry.space_group_name_H-M   'P 1'
#
loop_
_entity.id
_entity.type
_entity.pdbx_description
1 polymer ?
#
loop_
_entity_poly.entity_id
_entity_poly.type
_entity_poly.pdbx_seq_one_letter_code
_entity_poly.pdbx_strand_id
1 'polypeptide(L)'
;MKHDSVPKQRVYLCLPENETHMRRVIFRDYLRAHADIAEAYSSLKMQLARRFPYDGDRYTAEKSGFITEIVRLAQPAVSGSEAVTSTGWSTNR
;
A
#
# COMPACT_ATOMS: atom_id res chain seq x y z
N MET A 1 9.20 29.37 -18.89
CA MET A 1 9.96 28.47 -18.00
C MET A 1 9.98 27.09 -18.64
N LYS A 2 11.15 26.55 -18.97
CA LYS A 2 11.28 25.21 -19.55
C LYS A 2 11.09 24.20 -18.41
N HIS A 3 10.09 23.33 -18.50
CA HIS A 3 9.99 22.21 -17.58
C HIS A 3 11.09 21.21 -17.94
N ASP A 4 12.01 20.94 -17.01
CA ASP A 4 12.98 19.87 -17.18
C ASP A 4 12.23 18.56 -17.40
N SER A 5 12.50 17.91 -18.54
CA SER A 5 11.80 16.72 -19.03
C SER A 5 12.12 15.45 -18.24
N VAL A 6 12.99 15.54 -17.22
CA VAL A 6 13.32 14.42 -16.36
C VAL A 6 12.22 14.26 -15.31
N PRO A 7 11.55 13.09 -15.25
CA PRO A 7 10.56 12.84 -14.21
C PRO A 7 11.22 12.95 -12.84
N LYS A 8 10.61 13.73 -11.94
CA LYS A 8 11.12 13.91 -10.57
C LYS A 8 11.20 12.55 -9.86
N GLN A 9 12.36 12.23 -9.31
CA GLN A 9 12.55 11.02 -8.52
C GLN A 9 12.02 11.20 -7.09
N ARG A 10 11.36 10.16 -6.55
CA ARG A 10 10.91 10.10 -5.16
C ARG A 10 11.55 8.89 -4.49
N VAL A 11 12.47 9.14 -3.55
CA VAL A 11 13.18 8.11 -2.79
C VAL A 11 12.55 7.99 -1.40
N TYR A 12 12.29 6.75 -0.96
CA TYR A 12 11.81 6.46 0.39
C TYR A 12 12.89 5.66 1.13
N LEU A 13 13.39 6.20 2.24
CA LEU A 13 14.27 5.47 3.14
C LEU A 13 13.42 4.79 4.22
N CYS A 14 13.49 3.47 4.32
CA CYS A 14 12.69 2.68 5.23
C CYS A 14 13.59 1.74 6.02
N LEU A 15 13.34 1.62 7.32
CA LEU A 15 13.93 0.57 8.14
C LEU A 15 13.46 -0.82 7.65
N PRO A 16 14.20 -1.89 7.97
CA PRO A 16 13.68 -3.24 7.87
C PRO A 16 12.31 -3.33 8.56
N GLU A 17 11.40 -4.13 7.99
CA GLU A 17 10.05 -4.37 8.54
C GLU A 17 9.11 -3.14 8.57
N ASN A 18 9.41 -2.07 7.84
CA ASN A 18 8.49 -0.95 7.74
C ASN A 18 7.17 -1.36 7.06
N GLU A 19 6.08 -1.37 7.83
CA GLU A 19 4.74 -1.78 7.36
C GLU A 19 4.27 -0.99 6.14
N THR A 20 4.51 0.32 6.10
CA THR A 20 4.10 1.16 4.97
C THR A 20 4.84 0.77 3.69
N HIS A 21 6.13 0.46 3.79
CA HIS A 21 6.91 -0.05 2.67
C HIS A 21 6.41 -1.43 2.24
N MET A 22 6.18 -2.34 3.18
CA MET A 22 5.64 -3.68 2.89
C MET A 22 4.29 -3.61 2.18
N ARG A 23 3.35 -2.78 2.65
CA ARG A 23 2.05 -2.56 2.00
C ARG A 23 2.19 -2.06 0.56
N ARG A 24 3.16 -1.18 0.29
CA ARG A 24 3.45 -0.70 -1.08
C ARG A 24 4.00 -1.80 -1.97
N VAL A 25 4.88 -2.66 -1.44
CA VAL A 25 5.43 -3.81 -2.18
C VAL A 25 4.31 -4.80 -2.50
N ILE A 26 3.50 -5.17 -1.52
CA ILE A 26 2.32 -6.05 -1.70
C ILE A 26 1.38 -5.50 -2.77
N PHE A 27 1.01 -4.21 -2.67
CA PHE A 27 0.14 -3.58 -3.66
C PHE A 27 0.74 -3.62 -5.07
N ARG A 28 2.03 -3.27 -5.22
CA ARG A 28 2.73 -3.30 -6.51
C ARG A 28 2.72 -4.69 -7.13
N ASP A 29 3.02 -5.72 -6.34
CA ASP A 29 3.15 -7.08 -6.84
C ASP A 29 1.78 -7.67 -7.19
N TYR A 30 0.73 -7.33 -6.43
CA TYR A 30 -0.65 -7.66 -6.78
C TYR A 30 -1.08 -7.04 -8.12
N LEU A 31 -0.83 -5.74 -8.34
CA LEU A 31 -1.17 -5.11 -9.62
C LEU A 31 -0.42 -5.74 -10.81
N ARG A 32 0.77 -6.29 -10.60
CA ARG A 32 1.53 -6.97 -11.67
C ARG A 32 0.95 -8.34 -12.02
N ALA A 33 0.36 -9.02 -11.04
CA ALA A 33 -0.28 -10.33 -11.23
C ALA A 33 -1.72 -10.22 -11.76
N HIS A 34 -2.39 -9.08 -11.54
CA HIS A 34 -3.81 -8.87 -11.85
C HIS A 34 -4.01 -7.68 -12.81
N ALA A 35 -3.99 -7.96 -14.12
CA ALA A 35 -4.05 -6.93 -15.16
C ALA A 35 -5.37 -6.13 -15.17
N ASP A 36 -6.48 -6.80 -14.89
CA ASP A 36 -7.81 -6.21 -14.73
C ASP A 36 -7.85 -5.19 -13.59
N ILE A 37 -7.25 -5.53 -12.45
CA ILE A 37 -7.16 -4.63 -11.28
C ILE A 37 -6.21 -3.46 -11.57
N ALA A 38 -5.12 -3.69 -12.30
CA ALA A 38 -4.22 -2.62 -12.73
C ALA A 38 -4.91 -1.61 -13.66
N GLU A 39 -5.75 -2.09 -14.58
CA GLU A 39 -6.57 -1.25 -15.46
C GLU A 39 -7.58 -0.43 -14.67
N ALA A 40 -8.28 -1.04 -13.71
CA ALA A 40 -9.19 -0.35 -12.81
C ALA A 40 -8.47 0.77 -12.02
N TYR A 41 -7.28 0.48 -11.48
CA TYR A 41 -6.48 1.47 -10.76
C TYR A 41 -5.98 2.61 -11.66
N SER A 42 -5.61 2.30 -12.91
CA SER A 42 -5.22 3.30 -13.90
C SER A 42 -6.37 4.26 -14.21
N SER A 43 -7.56 3.70 -14.47
CA SER A 43 -8.79 4.46 -14.73
C SER A 43 -9.16 5.36 -13.56
N LEU A 44 -9.09 4.85 -12.33
CA LEU A 44 -9.30 5.63 -11.12
C LEU A 44 -8.34 6.83 -11.04
N LYS A 45 -7.03 6.62 -11.23
CA LYS A 45 -6.05 7.71 -11.21
C LYS A 45 -6.35 8.78 -12.26
N MET A 46 -6.73 8.38 -13.47
CA MET A 46 -7.08 9.32 -14.55
C MET A 46 -8.32 10.15 -14.20
N GLN A 47 -9.35 9.53 -13.62
CA GLN A 47 -10.54 10.25 -13.17
C GLN A 47 -10.22 11.23 -12.04
N LEU A 48 -9.44 10.80 -11.04
CA LEU A 48 -9.06 11.65 -9.92
C LEU A 48 -8.15 12.80 -10.34
N ALA A 49 -7.21 12.58 -11.28
CA ALA A 49 -6.37 13.63 -11.82
C ALA A 49 -7.19 14.72 -12.55
N ARG A 50 -8.27 14.33 -13.25
CA ARG A 50 -9.21 15.26 -13.87
C ARG A 50 -10.06 16.00 -12.84
N ARG A 51 -10.48 15.32 -11.76
CA ARG A 51 -11.35 15.89 -10.71
C ARG A 51 -10.59 16.81 -9.74
N PHE A 52 -9.33 16.51 -9.46
CA PHE A 52 -8.49 17.22 -8.48
C PHE A 52 -7.16 17.68 -9.11
N PRO A 53 -7.18 18.52 -10.16
CA PRO A 53 -5.97 18.89 -10.92
C PRO A 53 -4.95 19.68 -10.09
N TYR A 54 -5.41 20.39 -9.05
CA TYR A 54 -4.57 21.23 -8.18
C TYR A 54 -4.61 20.80 -6.71
N ASP A 55 -5.27 19.69 -6.39
CA ASP A 55 -5.47 19.21 -5.03
C ASP A 55 -4.89 17.80 -4.88
N GLY A 56 -3.58 17.75 -4.62
CA GLY A 56 -2.83 16.51 -4.48
C GLY A 56 -3.23 15.70 -3.25
N ASP A 57 -3.73 16.36 -2.20
CA ASP A 57 -4.14 15.73 -0.96
C ASP A 57 -5.46 15.00 -1.15
N ARG A 58 -6.46 15.65 -1.76
CA ARG A 58 -7.71 14.96 -2.15
C ARG A 58 -7.47 13.85 -3.16
N TYR A 59 -6.62 14.08 -4.17
CA TYR A 59 -6.21 13.02 -5.10
C TYR A 59 -5.65 11.79 -4.37
N THR A 60 -4.85 12.01 -3.32
CA THR A 60 -4.24 10.93 -2.54
C THR A 60 -5.24 10.24 -1.61
N ALA A 61 -6.11 11.02 -0.96
CA ALA A 61 -7.15 10.50 -0.06
C ALA A 61 -8.16 9.63 -0.82
N GLU A 62 -8.63 10.06 -1.99
CA GLU A 62 -9.72 9.38 -2.72
C GLU A 62 -9.31 8.01 -3.30
N LYS A 63 -8.02 7.80 -3.61
CA LYS A 63 -7.53 6.48 -4.03
C LYS A 63 -7.15 5.55 -2.87
N SER A 64 -7.14 6.04 -1.63
CA SER A 64 -6.64 5.29 -0.47
C SER A 64 -7.51 4.08 -0.14
N GLY A 65 -8.83 4.18 -0.32
CA GLY A 65 -9.77 3.07 -0.12
C GLY A 65 -9.49 1.91 -1.07
N PHE A 66 -9.30 2.20 -2.36
CA PHE A 66 -8.94 1.20 -3.38
C PHE A 66 -7.63 0.49 -3.02
N ILE A 67 -6.58 1.25 -2.67
CA ILE A 67 -5.28 0.68 -2.29
C ILE A 67 -5.42 -0.23 -1.06
N THR A 68 -6.18 0.22 -0.05
CA THR A 68 -6.38 -0.55 1.18
C THR A 68 -7.08 -1.87 0.92
N GLU A 69 -8.11 -1.87 0.08
CA GLU A 69 -8.84 -3.08 -0.27
C GLU A 69 -7.96 -4.08 -1.04
N ILE A 70 -7.18 -3.60 -2.02
CA ILE A 70 -6.26 -4.48 -2.76
C ILE A 70 -5.19 -5.06 -1.83
N VAL A 71 -4.62 -4.27 -0.92
CA VAL A 71 -3.65 -4.78 0.06
C VAL A 71 -4.30 -5.84 0.95
N ARG A 72 -5.55 -5.66 1.37
CA ARG A 72 -6.30 -6.63 2.18
C ARG A 72 -6.52 -7.94 1.42
N LEU A 73 -6.87 -7.89 0.14
CA LEU A 73 -7.05 -9.07 -0.72
C LEU A 73 -5.74 -9.81 -1.01
N ALA A 74 -4.64 -9.06 -1.11
CA ALA A 74 -3.31 -9.60 -1.39
C ALA A 74 -2.64 -10.22 -0.16
N GLN A 75 -3.06 -9.83 1.05
CA GLN A 75 -2.59 -10.45 2.27
C GLN A 75 -3.19 -11.85 2.40
N PRO A 76 -2.38 -12.90 2.61
CA PRO A 76 -2.91 -14.22 2.91
C PRO A 76 -3.80 -14.10 4.15
N ALA A 77 -4.99 -14.71 4.10
CA ALA A 77 -5.82 -14.85 5.28
C ALA A 77 -4.94 -15.46 6.36
N VAL A 78 -4.68 -14.70 7.43
CA VAL A 78 -3.96 -15.20 8.59
C VAL A 78 -4.76 -16.38 9.14
N SER A 79 -4.38 -17.57 8.69
CA SER A 79 -4.82 -18.83 9.26
C SER A 79 -4.21 -18.81 10.64
N GLY A 80 -5.06 -18.65 11.66
CA GLY A 80 -4.65 -18.36 13.02
C GLY A 80 -3.47 -19.21 13.46
N SER A 81 -2.38 -18.55 13.87
CA SER A 81 -1.32 -19.24 14.58
C SER A 81 -1.77 -19.47 16.02
N GLU A 82 -1.92 -20.73 16.34
CA GLU A 82 -2.06 -21.34 17.66
C GLU A 82 -1.26 -20.60 18.74
N ALA A 83 -1.97 -20.01 19.70
CA ALA A 83 -1.40 -19.60 20.98
C ALA A 83 -1.59 -20.75 21.99
N VAL A 84 -0.74 -21.77 21.89
CA VAL A 84 -0.32 -22.60 23.02
C VAL A 84 1.20 -22.43 23.04
N THR A 85 1.79 -21.85 24.08
CA THR A 85 2.12 -22.60 25.29
C THR A 85 2.08 -21.73 26.54
N SER A 86 1.33 -22.26 27.49
CA SER A 86 1.56 -22.10 28.92
C SER A 86 3.02 -22.47 29.27
N THR A 87 3.82 -21.49 29.70
CA THR A 87 4.88 -21.61 30.71
C THR A 87 5.06 -20.18 31.27
N GLY A 88 4.52 -19.82 32.42
CA GLY A 88 5.06 -20.22 33.71
C GLY A 88 6.07 -19.18 34.22
N TRP A 89 5.64 -17.93 34.45
CA TRP A 89 6.43 -17.00 35.27
C TRP A 89 6.02 -17.20 36.74
N SER A 90 6.77 -18.07 37.44
CA SER A 90 6.81 -18.10 38.90
C SER A 90 7.85 -17.08 39.35
N THR A 91 7.43 -15.96 39.94
CA THR A 91 8.31 -15.18 40.81
C THR A 91 8.02 -15.58 42.24
N ASN A 92 9.02 -16.21 42.85
CA ASN A 92 9.16 -16.24 44.29
C ASN A 92 10.57 -15.77 44.65
N ARG A 93 10.70 -14.52 45.07
CA ARG A 93 11.55 -14.09 46.18
C ARG A 93 11.14 -12.70 46.65
#